data_AF-A0A0K1FDQ8-F1
#
_entry.id   AF-A0A0K1FDQ8-F1
#
_cell.length_a   1.000
_cell.length_b   1.000
_cell.length_c   1.000
_cell.angle_alpha   90.00
_cell.angle_beta   90.00
_cell.angle_gamma   90.00
#
_symmetry.space_group_name_H-M   'P 1'
#
loop_
_entity.id
_entity.type
_entity.pdbx_description
1 polymer ?
#
loop_
_entity_poly.entity_id
_entity_poly.type
_entity_poly.pdbx_seq_one_letter_code
_entity_poly.pdbx_strand_id
1 'polypeptide(L)'
;MDVAIPHDLDPAERDATLAREKAYSQDLQRGGEWRHIWRCAGQYSNISVFDVESNERLHEILWNLPLFAYMTIEVTPLATHPSDIALAPAAG
;
A
#
# COMPACT_ATOMS: atom_id res chain seq x y z
N MET A 1 1.94 -0.27 -7.29
CA MET A 1 3.19 0.32 -6.76
C MET A 1 4.35 -0.53 -7.21
N ASP A 2 5.19 0.00 -8.09
CA ASP A 2 6.40 -0.67 -8.59
C ASP A 2 7.62 -0.17 -7.81
N VAL A 3 8.49 -1.07 -7.36
CA VAL A 3 9.64 -0.74 -6.51
C VAL A 3 10.94 -1.00 -7.27
N ALA A 4 11.79 0.02 -7.38
CA ALA A 4 13.09 -0.02 -8.03
C ALA A 4 14.19 0.50 -7.09
N ILE A 5 14.62 -0.34 -6.14
CA ILE A 5 15.74 -0.01 -5.24
C ILE A 5 17.06 -0.07 -6.03
N PRO A 6 17.93 0.94 -5.93
CA PRO A 6 19.25 0.92 -6.57
C PRO A 6 20.06 -0.32 -6.19
N HIS A 7 20.73 -0.93 -7.17
CA HIS A 7 21.54 -2.13 -6.95
C HIS A 7 22.82 -1.88 -6.16
N ASP A 8 23.29 -0.63 -6.18
CA ASP A 8 24.48 -0.14 -5.49
C ASP A 8 24.17 0.48 -4.13
N LEU A 9 22.91 0.45 -3.68
CA LEU A 9 22.54 0.84 -2.32
C LEU A 9 23.28 -0.06 -1.32
N ASP A 10 23.83 0.54 -0.27
CA ASP A 10 24.52 -0.21 0.78
C ASP A 10 23.61 -1.31 1.34
N PRO A 11 24.09 -2.57 1.46
CA PRO A 11 23.24 -3.67 1.91
C PRO A 11 22.62 -3.46 3.28
N ALA A 12 23.34 -2.84 4.22
CA ALA A 12 22.81 -2.58 5.56
C ALA A 12 21.75 -1.47 5.53
N GLU A 13 21.95 -0.42 4.72
CA GLU A 13 20.94 0.62 4.48
C GLU A 13 19.68 0.05 3.81
N ARG A 14 19.86 -0.83 2.82
CA ARG A 14 18.75 -1.52 2.14
C ARG A 14 17.94 -2.34 3.12
N ASP A 15 18.59 -3.20 3.91
CA ASP A 15 17.90 -4.07 4.86
C ASP A 15 17.19 -3.27 5.96
N ALA A 16 17.83 -2.21 6.47
CA ALA A 16 17.21 -1.31 7.43
C ALA A 16 15.99 -0.58 6.86
N THR A 17 16.04 -0.17 5.59
CA THR A 17 14.92 0.49 4.91
C THR A 17 13.77 -0.48 4.68
N LEU A 18 14.05 -1.71 4.23
CA LEU A 18 13.04 -2.76 4.08
C LEU A 18 12.39 -3.14 5.42
N ALA A 19 13.15 -3.16 6.51
CA ALA A 19 12.62 -3.44 7.84
C ALA A 19 11.65 -2.34 8.30
N ARG A 20 12.02 -1.06 8.12
CA ARG A 20 11.14 0.09 8.43
C ARG A 20 9.89 0.10 7.56
N GLU A 21 10.04 -0.16 6.26
CA GLU A 21 8.92 -0.28 5.31
C GLU A 21 7.92 -1.34 5.77
N LYS A 22 8.44 -2.52 6.14
CA LYS A 22 7.62 -3.63 6.64
C LYS A 22 6.90 -3.25 7.93
N ALA A 23 7.57 -2.61 8.87
CA ALA A 23 6.94 -2.18 10.12
C ALA A 23 5.81 -1.18 9.86
N TYR A 24 6.10 -0.12 9.10
CA TYR A 24 5.13 0.94 8.80
C TYR A 24 3.91 0.43 8.03
N SER A 25 4.12 -0.38 6.98
CA SER A 25 3.01 -1.00 6.24
C SER A 25 2.19 -1.96 7.09
N GLN A 26 2.80 -2.68 8.04
CA GLN A 26 2.07 -3.55 8.95
C GLN A 26 1.25 -2.76 9.97
N ASP A 27 1.75 -1.63 10.46
CA ASP A 27 1.00 -0.79 11.39
C ASP A 27 -0.23 -0.16 10.72
N LEU A 28 -0.10 0.30 9.47
CA LEU A 28 -1.25 0.77 8.68
C LEU A 28 -2.27 -0.34 8.37
N GLN A 29 -1.81 -1.57 8.12
CA GLN A 29 -2.70 -2.74 7.97
C GLN A 29 -3.46 -3.04 9.26
N ARG A 30 -2.78 -3.00 10.42
CA ARG A 30 -3.43 -3.17 11.74
C ARG A 30 -4.43 -2.04 12.02
N GLY A 31 -4.13 -0.83 11.58
CA GLY A 31 -5.01 0.34 11.68
C GLY A 31 -6.19 0.34 10.71
N GLY A 32 -6.18 -0.55 9.70
CA GLY A 32 -7.25 -0.68 8.70
C GLY A 32 -7.10 0.23 7.49
N GLU A 33 -6.24 1.25 7.54
CA GLU A 33 -6.02 2.19 6.43
C GLU A 33 -5.40 1.53 5.20
N TRP A 34 -4.52 0.54 5.41
CA TRP A 34 -4.01 -0.31 4.33
C TRP A 34 -4.77 -1.64 4.30
N ARG A 35 -5.97 -1.60 3.71
CA ARG A 35 -6.95 -2.69 3.80
C ARG A 35 -6.48 -3.99 3.16
N HIS A 36 -5.87 -3.89 1.99
CA HIS A 36 -5.36 -5.07 1.27
C HIS A 36 -4.03 -4.80 0.55
N ILE A 37 -3.22 -5.84 0.44
CA ILE A 37 -1.95 -5.82 -0.29
C ILE A 37 -1.70 -7.18 -0.94
N TRP A 38 -1.34 -7.16 -2.22
CA TRP A 38 -0.96 -8.36 -2.99
C TRP A 38 0.33 -8.13 -3.76
N ARG A 39 1.15 -9.17 -3.88
CA ARG A 39 2.32 -9.20 -4.75
C ARG A 39 1.88 -9.44 -6.19
N CYS A 40 2.36 -8.62 -7.12
CA CYS A 40 2.28 -8.94 -8.55
C CYS A 40 3.25 -10.09 -8.86
N ALA A 41 2.74 -11.22 -9.37
CA ALA A 41 3.56 -12.39 -9.63
C ALA A 41 4.66 -12.09 -10.65
N GLY A 42 5.91 -12.44 -10.31
CA GLY A 42 7.08 -12.21 -11.16
C GLY A 42 7.63 -10.78 -11.16
N GLN A 43 7.08 -9.87 -10.35
CA GLN A 43 7.50 -8.47 -10.31
C GLN A 43 7.79 -8.03 -8.87
N TYR A 44 8.72 -7.08 -8.71
CA TYR A 44 8.91 -6.40 -7.43
C TYR A 44 7.94 -5.22 -7.27
N SER A 45 6.66 -5.54 -7.38
CA SER A 45 5.55 -4.59 -7.31
C SER A 45 4.38 -5.16 -6.52
N ASN A 46 3.47 -4.28 -6.12
CA ASN A 46 2.24 -4.67 -5.42
C ASN A 46 1.02 -3.93 -5.96
N ILE A 47 -0.14 -4.56 -5.78
CA ILE A 47 -1.45 -3.92 -5.84
C ILE A 47 -1.94 -3.79 -4.40
N SER A 48 -2.39 -2.59 -4.04
CA SER A 48 -2.87 -2.28 -2.70
C SER A 48 -4.20 -1.56 -2.77
N VAL A 49 -5.06 -1.82 -1.78
CA VAL A 49 -6.30 -1.07 -1.55
C VAL A 49 -6.18 -0.36 -0.22
N PHE A 50 -6.33 0.95 -0.25
CA PHE A 50 -6.34 1.81 0.92
C PHE A 50 -7.78 2.26 1.22
N ASP A 51 -8.13 2.32 2.49
CA ASP A 51 -9.42 2.76 3.01
C ASP A 51 -9.15 3.93 3.97
N VAL A 52 -9.17 5.14 3.42
CA VAL A 52 -8.72 6.37 4.11
C VAL A 52 -9.75 7.47 3.96
N GLU A 53 -9.75 8.39 4.91
CA GLU A 53 -10.77 9.45 5.00
C GLU A 53 -10.63 10.54 3.93
N SER A 54 -9.45 10.70 3.33
CA SER A 54 -9.19 11.75 2.36
C SER A 54 -8.00 11.45 1.45
N ASN A 55 -7.89 12.22 0.36
CA ASN A 55 -6.73 12.17 -0.54
C ASN A 55 -5.46 12.67 0.16
N GLU A 56 -5.59 13.64 1.07
CA GLU A 56 -4.50 14.15 1.89
C GLU A 56 -3.92 13.04 2.78
N ARG A 57 -4.79 12.26 3.44
CA ARG A 57 -4.36 11.14 4.27
C ARG A 57 -3.66 10.06 3.44
N LEU A 58 -4.19 9.76 2.25
CA LEU A 58 -3.51 8.85 1.31
C LEU A 58 -2.11 9.37 0.96
N HIS A 59 -2.01 10.65 0.61
CA HIS A 59 -0.75 11.28 0.24
C HIS A 59 0.28 11.19 1.38
N GLU A 60 -0.11 11.53 2.61
CA GLU A 60 0.75 11.41 3.79
C GLU A 60 1.25 9.99 4.00
N ILE A 61 0.37 8.99 3.87
CA ILE A 61 0.74 7.59 4.01
C ILE A 61 1.80 7.21 2.99
N LEU A 62 1.54 7.51 1.71
CA LEU A 62 2.43 7.13 0.61
C LEU A 62 3.77 7.86 0.71
N TRP A 63 3.75 9.16 1.02
CA TRP A 63 4.94 9.99 1.14
C TRP A 63 5.86 9.56 2.29
N ASN A 64 5.28 9.03 3.36
CA ASN A 64 6.03 8.54 4.53
C ASN A 64 6.52 7.09 4.39
N LEU A 65 6.20 6.39 3.29
CA LEU A 65 6.77 5.07 3.03
C LEU A 65 8.30 5.18 2.96
N PRO A 66 9.07 4.41 3.76
CA PRO A 66 10.52 4.39 3.66
C PRO A 66 11.07 4.12 2.26
N LEU A 67 10.33 3.38 1.42
CA LEU A 67 10.68 3.12 0.02
C LEU A 67 10.15 4.14 -0.99
N PHE A 68 9.42 5.20 -0.58
CA PHE A 68 8.74 6.14 -1.47
C PHE A 68 9.66 6.69 -2.58
N ALA A 69 10.91 7.03 -2.25
CA ALA A 69 11.89 7.54 -3.21
C ALA A 69 12.25 6.56 -4.34
N TYR A 70 11.93 5.28 -4.18
CA TYR A 70 12.21 4.20 -5.13
C TYR A 70 10.93 3.65 -5.78
N MET A 71 9.78 4.31 -5.58
CA MET A 71 8.49 3.81 -6.02
C MET A 71 7.93 4.59 -7.19
N THR A 72 7.36 3.85 -8.14
CA THR A 72 6.38 4.39 -9.10
C THR A 72 4.99 4.00 -8.62
N ILE A 73 4.12 4.99 -8.42
CA ILE A 73 2.79 4.82 -7.83
C ILE A 73 1.75 5.38 -8.79
N GLU A 74 0.74 4.56 -9.09
CA GLU A 74 -0.49 4.96 -9.75
C GLU A 74 -1.63 4.80 -8.74
N VAL A 75 -2.50 5.82 -8.65
CA VAL A 75 -3.64 5.84 -7.75
C VAL A 75 -4.92 5.91 -8.58
N THR A 76 -5.83 4.96 -8.34
CA THR A 76 -7.16 4.94 -8.95
C THR A 76 -8.21 5.05 -7.84
N PRO A 77 -8.97 6.16 -7.77
CA PRO A 77 -10.09 6.26 -6.83
C PRO A 77 -11.15 5.19 -7.12
N LEU A 78 -11.64 4.53 -6.08
CA LEU A 78 -12.69 3.52 -6.18
C LEU A 78 -13.98 4.04 -5.57
N ALA A 79 -15.11 3.80 -6.25
CA ALA A 79 -16.43 4.04 -5.71
C ALA A 79 -17.08 2.71 -5.32
N THR A 80 -17.93 2.75 -4.30
CA THR A 80 -18.71 1.58 -3.90
C THR A 80 -19.63 1.14 -5.03
N HIS A 81 -19.56 -0.14 -5.40
CA HIS A 81 -20.40 -0.69 -6.47
C HIS A 81 -21.79 -1.03 -5.92
N PRO A 82 -22.91 -0.64 -6.59
CA PRO A 82 -24.27 -0.89 -6.08
C PRO A 82 -24.65 -2.38 -6.01
N SER A 83 -23.87 -3.27 -6.62
CA SER A 83 -24.05 -4.73 -6.56
C SER A 83 -23.14 -5.42 -5.54
N ASP A 84 -22.44 -4.68 -4.69
CA ASP A 84 -21.69 -5.26 -3.58
C ASP A 84 -22.64 -5.98 -2.61
N ILE A 85 -22.44 -7.29 -2.44
CA ILE A 85 -23.26 -8.12 -1.56
C ILE A 85 -23.10 -7.77 -0.09
N ALA A 86 -22.00 -7.11 0.31
CA ALA A 86 -21.84 -6.60 1.66
C ALA A 86 -22.84 -5.48 1.99
N LEU A 87 -23.42 -4.85 0.97
CA LEU A 87 -24.49 -3.86 1.11
C LEU A 87 -25.89 -4.47 0.99
N ALA A 88 -25.99 -5.72 0.53
CA ALA A 88 -27.29 -6.38 0.42
C ALA A 88 -27.85 -6.59 1.83
N PRO A 89 -29.15 -6.30 2.06
CA PRO A 89 -29.77 -6.61 3.34
C PRO A 89 -29.65 -8.11 3.59
N ALA A 90 -29.27 -8.48 4.83
CA ALA A 90 -29.14 -9.88 5.21
C ALA A 90 -30.44 -10.61 4.88
N ALA A 91 -30.34 -11.73 4.16
CA ALA A 91 -31.49 -12.60 3.94
C ALA A 91 -31.93 -13.14 5.32
N GLY A 92 -33.15 -12.77 5.73
CA GLY A 92 -33.78 -13.23 6.96
C GLY A 92 -34.13 -14.71 6.93
#